data_AF-A0A0D3GKW7-F1
#
_entry.id   AF-A0A0D3GKW7-F1
#
_cell.length_a   1.000
_cell.length_b   1.000
_cell.length_c   1.000
_cell.angle_alpha   90.00
_cell.angle_beta   90.00
_cell.angle_gamma   90.00
#
_symmetry.space_group_name_H-M   'P 1'
#
loop_
_entity.id
_entity.type
_entity.pdbx_description
1 polymer ?
#
loop_
_entity_poly.entity_id
_entity_poly.type
_entity_poly.pdbx_seq_one_letter_code
_entity_poly.pdbx_strand_id
1 'polypeptide(L)'
;MARRGHVFAVVAFVCYALLAAASTTVEAFAASGWSKGTATFYGGSDASGTMAGVAFRRVPCRRRGGVRFTVAGRDYFELVLVTNVAAAGSVRSMEVRGSRRGAGWMAMSRNWGANWQSLAYLDGQGLSFRVTATDGQTIVFAGVVPPSWRFGQTFASTQQFM
;
A
#
# COMPACT_ATOMS: atom_id res chain seq x y z
N MET A 1 40.95 -10.28 -34.17
CA MET A 1 39.63 -10.81 -33.74
C MET A 1 39.39 -10.74 -32.22
N ALA A 2 40.39 -10.47 -31.38
CA ALA A 2 40.25 -10.50 -29.90
C ALA A 2 39.61 -9.27 -29.23
N ARG A 3 39.66 -8.07 -29.85
CA ARG A 3 39.14 -6.83 -29.21
C ARG A 3 37.61 -6.73 -29.14
N ARG A 4 36.88 -7.42 -30.03
CA ARG A 4 35.40 -7.43 -30.02
C ARG A 4 34.84 -8.23 -28.84
N GLY A 5 35.44 -9.37 -28.50
CA GLY A 5 34.99 -10.22 -27.38
C GLY A 5 35.09 -9.53 -26.01
N HIS A 6 36.14 -8.72 -25.80
CA HIS A 6 36.32 -7.96 -24.55
C HIS A 6 35.26 -6.88 -24.36
N VAL A 7 34.87 -6.17 -25.41
CA VAL A 7 33.82 -5.14 -25.31
C VAL A 7 32.47 -5.76 -24.97
N PHE A 8 32.11 -6.90 -25.59
CA PHE A 8 30.89 -7.62 -25.25
C PHE A 8 30.89 -8.15 -23.81
N ALA A 9 32.02 -8.69 -23.34
CA ALA A 9 32.15 -9.16 -21.96
C ALA A 9 32.00 -8.02 -20.95
N VAL A 10 32.61 -6.85 -21.21
CA VAL A 10 32.51 -5.68 -20.33
C VAL A 10 31.08 -5.14 -20.29
N VAL A 11 30.41 -5.02 -21.44
CA VAL A 11 29.01 -4.54 -21.49
C VAL A 11 28.07 -5.49 -20.76
N ALA A 12 28.23 -6.81 -20.94
CA ALA A 12 27.42 -7.80 -20.23
C ALA A 12 27.65 -7.76 -18.71
N PHE A 13 28.90 -7.59 -18.28
CA PHE A 13 29.25 -7.48 -16.86
C PHE A 13 28.70 -6.21 -16.22
N VAL A 14 28.78 -5.07 -16.94
CA VAL A 14 28.19 -3.79 -16.50
C VAL A 14 26.67 -3.88 -16.42
N CYS A 15 26.00 -4.48 -17.41
CA CYS A 15 24.55 -4.72 -17.36
C CYS A 15 24.15 -5.64 -16.20
N TYR A 16 24.90 -6.71 -15.93
CA TYR A 16 24.62 -7.62 -14.81
C TYR A 16 24.82 -6.91 -13.47
N ALA A 17 25.88 -6.11 -13.32
CA ALA A 17 26.11 -5.32 -12.11
C ALA A 17 25.01 -4.27 -11.89
N LEU A 18 24.52 -3.62 -12.96
CA LEU A 18 23.42 -2.66 -12.89
C LEU A 18 22.07 -3.33 -12.56
N LEU A 19 21.82 -4.54 -13.09
CA LEU A 19 20.64 -5.34 -12.74
C LEU A 19 20.68 -5.83 -11.29
N ALA A 20 21.86 -6.23 -10.79
CA ALA A 20 22.04 -6.65 -9.41
C ALA A 20 21.91 -5.46 -8.43
N ALA A 21 22.35 -4.27 -8.81
CA ALA A 21 22.19 -3.06 -8.00
C ALA A 21 20.74 -2.54 -7.92
N ALA A 22 19.83 -3.04 -8.78
CA ALA A 22 18.41 -2.73 -8.72
C ALA A 22 17.63 -3.57 -7.69
N SER A 23 18.30 -4.40 -6.87
CA SER A 23 17.66 -5.13 -5.80
C SER A 23 17.27 -4.19 -4.66
N THR A 24 16.02 -3.71 -4.66
CA THR A 24 15.42 -3.11 -3.47
C THR A 24 15.20 -4.24 -2.47
N THR A 25 16.00 -4.31 -1.42
CA THR A 25 15.66 -5.15 -0.26
C THR A 25 14.34 -4.65 0.29
N VAL A 26 13.28 -5.44 0.16
CA VAL A 26 12.03 -5.16 0.86
C VAL A 26 12.32 -5.46 2.33
N GLU A 27 12.36 -4.42 3.16
CA GLU A 27 12.37 -4.64 4.61
C GLU A 27 11.10 -5.40 4.98
N ALA A 28 11.26 -6.63 5.46
CA ALA A 28 10.15 -7.40 5.98
C ALA A 28 9.60 -6.71 7.23
N PHE A 29 8.29 -6.83 7.47
CA PHE A 29 7.65 -6.26 8.64
C PHE A 29 8.42 -6.56 9.93
N ALA A 30 8.91 -5.51 10.60
CA ALA A 30 9.52 -5.61 11.91
C ALA A 30 8.43 -5.68 12.99
N ALA A 31 8.35 -6.81 13.70
CA ALA A 31 7.40 -6.94 14.80
C ALA A 31 7.69 -5.90 15.90
N SER A 32 6.63 -5.27 16.42
CA SER A 32 6.77 -4.34 17.54
C SER A 32 7.21 -5.09 18.80
N GLY A 33 7.80 -4.37 19.75
CA GLY A 33 7.95 -4.87 21.12
C GLY A 33 6.60 -5.21 21.75
N TRP A 34 6.64 -6.00 22.83
CA TRP A 34 5.46 -6.30 23.63
C TRP A 34 5.04 -5.06 24.43
N SER A 35 3.75 -4.74 24.38
CA SER A 35 3.10 -3.68 25.14
C SER A 35 2.13 -4.27 26.16
N LYS A 36 2.01 -3.64 27.33
CA LYS A 36 1.02 -4.02 28.34
C LYS A 36 -0.33 -3.40 28.00
N GLY A 37 -1.42 -4.13 28.24
CA GLY A 37 -2.79 -3.65 28.06
C GLY A 37 -3.77 -4.44 28.91
N THR A 38 -5.06 -4.20 28.70
CA THR A 38 -6.17 -4.94 29.32
C THR A 38 -7.04 -5.52 28.22
N ALA A 39 -7.44 -6.78 28.36
CA ALA A 39 -8.40 -7.42 27.47
C ALA A 39 -9.60 -7.93 28.25
N THR A 40 -10.74 -8.00 27.57
CA THR A 40 -11.90 -8.71 28.07
C THR A 40 -11.85 -10.17 27.65
N PHE A 41 -12.26 -11.06 28.54
CA PHE A 41 -12.28 -12.50 28.33
C PHE A 41 -13.68 -13.03 28.60
N TYR A 42 -13.99 -14.17 27.99
CA TYR A 42 -15.13 -14.97 28.39
C TYR A 42 -14.83 -15.52 29.79
N GLY A 43 -15.46 -14.95 30.83
CA GLY A 43 -15.28 -15.32 32.23
C GLY A 43 -16.31 -16.32 32.73
N GLY A 44 -16.37 -16.51 34.05
CA GLY A 44 -17.40 -17.32 34.70
C GLY A 44 -18.80 -16.71 34.61
N SER A 45 -19.83 -17.47 34.97
CA SER A 45 -21.21 -16.97 35.04
C SER A 45 -21.40 -15.84 36.07
N ASP A 46 -20.45 -15.70 36.99
CA ASP A 46 -20.33 -14.63 37.98
C ASP A 46 -19.53 -13.41 37.48
N ALA A 47 -19.19 -13.38 36.19
CA ALA A 47 -18.32 -12.39 35.54
C ALA A 47 -16.87 -12.34 36.08
N SER A 48 -16.47 -13.29 36.93
CA SER A 48 -15.07 -13.40 37.36
C SER A 48 -14.16 -13.71 36.17
N GLY A 49 -12.98 -13.09 36.17
CA GLY A 49 -12.00 -13.26 35.10
C GLY A 49 -12.36 -12.62 33.76
N THR A 50 -13.42 -11.82 33.67
CA THR A 50 -13.82 -11.15 32.41
C THR A 50 -12.92 -9.99 32.00
N MET A 51 -12.05 -9.49 32.90
CA MET A 51 -11.05 -8.48 32.59
C MET A 51 -9.70 -8.86 33.20
N ALA A 52 -8.65 -8.88 32.38
CA ALA A 52 -7.30 -9.15 32.86
C ALA A 52 -6.24 -8.42 32.05
N GLY A 53 -5.06 -8.26 32.67
CA GLY A 53 -3.88 -7.69 32.02
C GLY A 53 -3.33 -8.63 30.94
N VAL A 54 -2.89 -8.05 29.83
CA VAL A 54 -2.29 -8.76 28.70
C VAL A 54 -1.01 -8.11 28.23
N ALA A 55 -0.13 -8.90 27.63
CA ALA A 55 0.93 -8.41 26.77
C ALA A 55 0.49 -8.61 25.31
N PHE A 56 0.59 -7.58 24.49
CA PHE A 56 0.25 -7.63 23.07
C PHE A 56 1.36 -7.04 22.20
N ARG A 57 1.42 -7.43 20.93
CA ARG A 57 2.31 -6.84 19.93
C ARG A 57 1.66 -6.87 18.56
N ARG A 58 2.10 -5.99 17.65
CA ARG A 58 1.65 -6.02 16.26
C ARG A 58 2.27 -7.20 15.53
N VAL A 59 1.48 -7.83 14.66
CA VAL A 59 1.90 -8.92 13.77
C VAL A 59 1.50 -8.59 12.32
N PRO A 60 2.19 -9.15 11.32
CA PRO A 60 1.80 -8.97 9.92
C PRO A 60 0.36 -9.42 9.67
N CYS A 61 -0.43 -8.57 9.02
CA CYS A 61 -1.77 -8.88 8.59
C CYS A 61 -1.74 -9.87 7.41
N ARG A 62 -2.40 -11.03 7.55
CA ARG A 62 -2.63 -11.96 6.44
C ARG A 62 -3.96 -11.66 5.78
N ARG A 63 -3.97 -11.36 4.48
CA ARG A 63 -5.17 -11.07 3.69
C ARG A 63 -5.23 -11.94 2.43
N ARG A 64 -6.44 -12.16 1.92
CA ARG A 64 -6.69 -12.82 0.63
C ARG A 64 -7.14 -11.77 -0.39
N GLY A 65 -6.75 -11.96 -1.65
CA GLY A 65 -6.95 -10.97 -2.71
C GLY A 65 -6.05 -9.74 -2.55
N GLY A 66 -6.21 -8.75 -3.43
CA GLY A 66 -5.41 -7.53 -3.39
C GLY A 66 -6.04 -6.39 -2.58
N VAL A 67 -5.28 -5.31 -2.49
CA VAL A 67 -5.73 -4.05 -1.88
C VAL A 67 -6.95 -3.51 -2.64
N ARG A 68 -7.92 -2.96 -1.91
CA ARG A 68 -9.16 -2.42 -2.47
C ARG A 68 -9.23 -0.92 -2.28
N PHE A 69 -9.70 -0.23 -3.31
CA PHE A 69 -9.83 1.22 -3.37
C PHE A 69 -11.29 1.57 -3.58
N THR A 70 -11.94 2.15 -2.58
CA THR A 70 -13.28 2.73 -2.74
C THR A 70 -13.13 4.20 -3.05
N VAL A 71 -13.56 4.63 -4.23
CA VAL A 71 -13.47 6.03 -4.66
C VAL A 71 -14.81 6.71 -4.37
N ALA A 72 -14.84 7.59 -3.39
CA ALA A 72 -15.99 8.39 -2.96
C ALA A 72 -15.69 9.89 -3.09
N GLY A 73 -16.62 10.74 -2.66
CA GLY A 73 -16.46 12.19 -2.71
C GLY A 73 -17.18 12.82 -3.90
N ARG A 74 -16.54 13.83 -4.52
CA ARG A 74 -17.06 14.64 -5.64
C ARG A 74 -15.90 15.27 -6.43
N ASP A 75 -16.20 15.95 -7.53
CA ASP A 75 -15.21 16.71 -8.32
C ASP A 75 -14.35 17.59 -7.41
N TYR A 76 -13.02 17.55 -7.60
CA TYR A 76 -12.03 18.27 -6.79
C TYR A 76 -12.02 17.86 -5.30
N PHE A 77 -12.66 16.75 -4.96
CA PHE A 77 -12.65 16.16 -3.63
C PHE A 77 -12.80 14.64 -3.74
N GLU A 78 -11.80 13.96 -4.32
CA GLU A 78 -11.80 12.51 -4.36
C GLU A 78 -11.36 11.94 -3.02
N LEU A 79 -12.26 11.21 -2.37
CA LEU A 79 -12.04 10.55 -1.10
C LEU A 79 -11.85 9.04 -1.33
N VAL A 80 -10.62 8.57 -1.24
CA VAL A 80 -10.26 7.18 -1.48
C VAL A 80 -10.08 6.44 -0.17
N LEU A 81 -10.96 5.48 0.10
CA LEU A 81 -10.82 4.55 1.22
C LEU A 81 -9.98 3.35 0.76
N VAL A 82 -8.90 3.07 1.49
CA VAL A 82 -8.05 1.90 1.24
C VAL A 82 -8.31 0.81 2.25
N THR A 83 -8.65 -0.39 1.75
CA THR A 83 -8.94 -1.57 2.59
C THR A 83 -8.20 -2.81 2.09
N ASN A 84 -8.27 -3.88 2.89
CA ASN A 84 -7.63 -5.16 2.61
C ASN A 84 -6.10 -5.08 2.46
N VAL A 85 -5.45 -4.26 3.30
CA VAL A 85 -3.99 -4.11 3.34
C VAL A 85 -3.39 -5.24 4.20
N ALA A 86 -2.45 -6.01 3.65
CA ALA A 86 -1.69 -7.04 4.34
C ALA A 86 -0.40 -6.47 4.97
N ALA A 87 0.48 -7.35 5.47
CA ALA A 87 1.75 -7.00 6.10
C ALA A 87 1.57 -5.95 7.22
N ALA A 88 2.07 -4.72 7.05
CA ALA A 88 1.85 -3.64 8.02
C ALA A 88 0.38 -3.47 8.46
N GLY A 89 -0.56 -3.72 7.55
CA GLY A 89 -2.00 -3.52 7.76
C GLY A 89 -2.42 -2.05 7.84
N SER A 90 -1.47 -1.11 7.76
CA SER A 90 -1.71 0.33 7.80
C SER A 90 -0.88 1.05 6.75
N VAL A 91 -1.49 2.05 6.12
CA VAL A 91 -0.88 2.92 5.12
C VAL A 91 -0.24 4.13 5.81
N ARG A 92 0.98 4.51 5.41
CA ARG A 92 1.73 5.69 5.87
C ARG A 92 1.48 6.91 5.00
N SER A 93 1.49 6.76 3.67
CA SER A 93 1.26 7.83 2.69
C SER A 93 0.66 7.28 1.41
N MET A 94 -0.05 8.16 0.68
CA MET A 94 -0.61 7.85 -0.63
C MET A 94 -0.41 8.98 -1.63
N GLU A 95 -0.29 8.59 -2.88
CA GLU A 95 -0.31 9.49 -4.03
C GLU A 95 -1.25 8.94 -5.11
N VAL A 96 -1.86 9.83 -5.87
CA VAL A 96 -2.76 9.51 -6.98
C VAL A 96 -2.21 10.09 -8.28
N ARG A 97 -2.43 9.38 -9.38
CA ARG A 97 -2.14 9.86 -10.73
C ARG A 97 -3.28 9.48 -11.67
N GLY A 98 -3.83 10.48 -12.35
CA GLY A 98 -4.80 10.29 -13.43
C GLY A 98 -4.14 9.86 -14.74
N SER A 99 -4.92 9.29 -15.66
CA SER A 99 -4.44 8.76 -16.93
C SER A 99 -4.23 9.82 -18.03
N ARG A 100 -4.54 11.11 -17.80
CA ARG A 100 -4.29 12.17 -18.79
C ARG A 100 -2.80 12.29 -19.09
N ARG A 101 -2.46 12.57 -20.36
CA ARG A 101 -1.08 12.76 -20.79
C ARG A 101 -0.42 13.89 -20.01
N GLY A 102 0.80 13.64 -19.51
CA GLY A 102 1.55 14.59 -18.70
C GLY A 102 1.17 14.66 -17.22
N ALA A 103 0.21 13.86 -16.75
CA ALA A 103 -0.15 13.83 -15.33
C ALA A 103 0.99 13.27 -14.46
N GLY A 104 1.37 14.04 -13.45
CA GLY A 104 2.32 13.64 -12.40
C GLY A 104 1.64 12.93 -11.23
N TRP A 105 2.46 12.36 -10.34
CA TRP A 105 1.98 11.88 -9.04
C TRP A 105 1.63 13.05 -8.12
N MET A 106 0.48 12.99 -7.47
CA MET A 106 0.00 14.00 -6.54
C MET A 106 -0.19 13.39 -5.16
N ALA A 107 0.43 13.99 -4.14
CA ALA A 107 0.24 13.59 -2.76
C ALA A 107 -1.22 13.74 -2.33
N MET A 108 -1.73 12.69 -1.67
CA MET A 108 -3.03 12.71 -1.03
C MET A 108 -2.87 12.99 0.46
N SER A 109 -3.79 13.78 1.01
CA SER A 109 -3.82 14.05 2.45
C SER A 109 -4.65 13.00 3.17
N ARG A 110 -4.21 12.57 4.35
CA ARG A 110 -5.02 11.67 5.18
C ARG A 110 -6.24 12.43 5.71
N ASN A 111 -7.41 11.87 5.48
CA ASN A 111 -8.67 12.21 6.15
C ASN A 111 -8.99 11.13 7.20
N TRP A 112 -10.07 11.27 7.97
CA TRP A 112 -10.44 10.42 9.09
C TRP A 112 -10.31 8.91 8.77
N GLY A 113 -9.58 8.19 9.61
CA GLY A 113 -9.31 6.76 9.45
C GLY A 113 -8.37 6.44 8.28
N ALA A 114 -8.84 5.57 7.38
CA ALA A 114 -8.11 5.11 6.20
C ALA A 114 -8.56 5.81 4.90
N ASN A 115 -9.24 6.95 5.02
CA ASN A 115 -9.63 7.78 3.89
C ASN A 115 -8.49 8.73 3.50
N TRP A 116 -8.26 8.85 2.21
CA TRP A 116 -7.23 9.71 1.63
C TRP A 116 -7.87 10.65 0.62
N GLN A 117 -7.59 11.94 0.71
CA GLN A 117 -8.21 12.96 -0.13
C GLN A 117 -7.22 13.59 -1.10
N SER A 118 -7.68 13.85 -2.32
CA SER A 118 -7.07 14.78 -3.27
C SER A 118 -7.98 15.98 -3.53
N LEU A 119 -7.39 17.06 -4.07
CA LEU A 119 -8.09 18.27 -4.50
C LEU A 119 -7.93 18.51 -6.01
N ALA A 120 -7.75 17.44 -6.79
CA ALA A 120 -7.47 17.50 -8.22
C ALA A 120 -8.75 17.14 -9.00
N TYR A 121 -8.84 17.53 -10.27
CA TYR A 121 -9.97 17.10 -11.11
C TYR A 121 -9.68 15.76 -11.79
N LEU A 122 -10.13 14.66 -11.20
CA LEU A 122 -9.80 13.29 -11.63
C LEU A 122 -10.89 12.58 -12.44
N ASP A 123 -12.05 13.22 -12.60
CA ASP A 123 -13.20 12.69 -13.33
C ASP A 123 -12.90 12.29 -14.77
N GLY A 124 -13.45 11.15 -15.17
CA GLY A 124 -13.26 10.57 -16.50
C GLY A 124 -11.83 10.08 -16.78
N GLN A 125 -10.96 10.04 -15.78
CA GLN A 125 -9.60 9.51 -15.91
C GLN A 125 -9.46 8.16 -15.24
N GLY A 126 -8.65 7.27 -15.80
CA GLY A 126 -8.21 6.09 -15.08
C GLY A 126 -7.27 6.51 -13.95
N LEU A 127 -7.39 5.90 -12.77
CA LEU A 127 -6.59 6.27 -11.60
C LEU A 127 -5.57 5.19 -11.27
N SER A 128 -4.37 5.65 -10.97
CA SER A 128 -3.30 4.86 -10.38
C SER A 128 -3.02 5.37 -8.98
N PHE A 129 -2.66 4.48 -8.06
CA PHE A 129 -2.28 4.85 -6.70
C PHE A 129 -0.87 4.36 -6.39
N ARG A 130 -0.07 5.20 -5.74
CA ARG A 130 1.18 4.80 -5.10
C ARG A 130 0.94 4.82 -3.60
N VAL A 131 1.12 3.68 -2.96
CA VAL A 131 0.77 3.49 -1.54
C VAL A 131 2.01 3.02 -0.81
N THR A 132 2.38 3.75 0.23
CA THR A 132 3.47 3.36 1.14
C THR A 132 2.86 2.89 2.45
N ALA A 133 3.16 1.67 2.86
CA ALA A 133 2.76 1.09 4.12
C ALA A 133 3.64 1.60 5.29
N THR A 134 3.19 1.39 6.53
CA THR A 134 3.92 1.88 7.72
C THR A 134 5.23 1.16 8.00
N ASP A 135 5.44 -0.01 7.41
CA ASP A 135 6.73 -0.72 7.39
C ASP A 135 7.67 -0.21 6.28
N GLY A 136 7.26 0.80 5.51
CA GLY A 136 8.09 1.42 4.46
C GLY A 136 7.90 0.81 3.07
N GLN A 137 7.25 -0.35 2.94
CA GLN A 137 7.01 -0.96 1.64
C GLN A 137 6.12 -0.04 0.78
N THR A 138 6.52 0.20 -0.47
CA THR A 138 5.76 1.03 -1.42
C THR A 138 5.36 0.21 -2.63
N ILE A 139 4.08 0.26 -3.00
CA ILE A 139 3.52 -0.43 -4.17
C ILE A 139 2.80 0.58 -5.07
N VAL A 140 2.97 0.43 -6.39
CA VAL A 140 2.24 1.20 -7.41
C VAL A 140 1.14 0.34 -8.01
N PHE A 141 -0.11 0.69 -7.70
CA PHE A 141 -1.33 0.12 -8.25
C PHE A 141 -1.70 0.88 -9.53
N ALA A 142 -1.03 0.54 -10.62
CA ALA A 142 -1.21 1.20 -11.92
C ALA A 142 -2.58 0.86 -12.53
N GLY A 143 -3.35 1.89 -12.89
CA GLY A 143 -4.61 1.75 -13.63
C GLY A 143 -5.66 0.89 -12.93
N VAL A 144 -5.63 0.79 -11.60
CA VAL A 144 -6.57 -0.04 -10.83
C VAL A 144 -8.01 0.47 -10.93
N VAL A 145 -8.20 1.77 -11.20
CA VAL A 145 -9.50 2.37 -11.47
C VAL A 145 -9.62 2.69 -12.95
N PRO A 146 -10.62 2.14 -13.68
CA PRO A 146 -10.83 2.43 -15.09
C PRO A 146 -11.48 3.81 -15.29
N PRO A 147 -11.26 4.52 -16.41
CA PRO A 147 -11.79 5.88 -16.64
C PRO A 147 -13.31 6.06 -16.53
N SER A 148 -14.07 4.97 -16.65
CA SER A 148 -15.53 4.94 -16.55
C SER A 148 -16.05 4.83 -15.10
N TRP A 149 -15.20 5.04 -14.12
CA TRP A 149 -15.56 4.95 -12.71
C TRP A 149 -16.56 6.04 -12.29
N ARG A 150 -17.28 5.77 -11.21
CA ARG A 150 -18.19 6.69 -10.53
C ARG A 150 -17.94 6.67 -9.04
N PHE A 151 -18.26 7.77 -8.37
CA PHE A 151 -18.18 7.84 -6.91
C PHE A 151 -19.04 6.75 -6.24
N GLY A 152 -18.53 6.18 -5.16
CA GLY A 152 -19.11 5.07 -4.41
C GLY A 152 -18.65 3.67 -4.86
N GLN A 153 -17.91 3.56 -5.95
CA GLN A 153 -17.45 2.27 -6.46
C GLN A 153 -16.17 1.79 -5.76
N THR A 154 -16.01 0.48 -5.67
CA THR A 154 -14.82 -0.18 -5.11
C THR A 154 -14.09 -0.99 -6.16
N PHE A 155 -12.79 -0.78 -6.28
CA PHE A 155 -11.92 -1.43 -7.25
C PHE A 155 -10.88 -2.28 -6.52
N ALA A 156 -10.86 -3.57 -6.84
CA ALA A 156 -9.90 -4.51 -6.27
C ALA A 156 -8.68 -4.62 -7.19
N SER A 157 -7.49 -4.51 -6.59
CA SER A 157 -6.24 -4.86 -7.28
C SER A 157 -5.96 -6.36 -7.16
N THR A 158 -4.99 -6.84 -7.94
CA THR A 158 -4.39 -8.17 -7.81
C THR A 158 -3.14 -8.18 -6.93
N GLN A 159 -2.64 -7.01 -6.54
CA GLN A 159 -1.39 -6.83 -5.80
C GLN A 159 -1.63 -6.69 -4.30
N GLN A 160 -0.64 -7.07 -3.49
CA GLN A 160 -0.72 -7.07 -2.04
C GLN A 160 0.66 -6.79 -1.40
N PHE A 161 0.65 -6.19 -0.20
CA PHE A 161 1.85 -6.02 0.64
C PHE A 161 2.28 -7.35 1.26
N MET A 162 3.59 -7.54 1.49
CA MET A 162 4.17 -8.82 1.92
C MET A 162 5.12 -8.65 3.09
#